data_AF-A0A3R6J1P3-F1
#
_entry.id   AF-A0A3R6J1P3-F1
#
_cell.length_a   1.000
_cell.length_b   1.000
_cell.length_c   1.000
_cell.angle_alpha   90.00
_cell.angle_beta   90.00
_cell.angle_gamma   90.00
#
_symmetry.space_group_name_H-M   'P 1'
#
loop_
_entity.id
_entity.type
_entity.pdbx_description
1 polymer ?
#
loop_
_entity_poly.entity_id
_entity_poly.type
_entity_poly.pdbx_seq_one_letter_code
_entity_poly.pdbx_strand_id
1 'polypeptide(L)'
;MRTEGDLIKINDWLLPLSWIYGGMVRFRNWLFDIGLKKSQSFSIPIISVGNITVGGSGKTPHVEYLIRLLHDKVKIAVLSRGYKRKTSGYVLADKDTTMSEIGDEPFQMHSKFNDIYVAVDAKRVRGIEKLQNEEPTKDVDVVLLDDAFQHRYVKPGINILLVDYHRLIIYDKMLPAGRLREPLSGKNRADIVIITKCPKDLKPMEFRVLTKAMDLYPFQKLYFTCINYDTPKGVFEDQQIAKEELKNYHALLVTGIASPKQMEHDLKPMVKSMQSLSFGDHHRFKNKDITRINEAFEQMPEPRLIITTEKDAVRLKETEGLYEIVKKSIYELPIKVSFMLEQEDNFNDKIISYVRKNSRNSILAKRKDDNKSEDSNHTGNRSRTISFRNN
;
A
#
# COMPACT_ATOMS: atom_id res chain seq x y z
N MET A 1 -5.37 -29.27 6.76
CA MET A 1 -5.14 -28.77 5.39
C MET A 1 -5.54 -27.30 5.44
N ARG A 2 -4.60 -26.35 5.38
CA ARG A 2 -4.97 -24.92 5.43
C ARG A 2 -5.78 -24.60 4.19
N THR A 3 -6.82 -23.82 4.39
CA THR A 3 -7.84 -23.45 3.41
C THR A 3 -7.30 -22.39 2.44
N GLU A 4 -6.32 -22.77 1.64
CA GLU A 4 -5.80 -21.95 0.55
C GLU A 4 -6.92 -21.73 -0.49
N GLY A 5 -7.44 -20.50 -0.59
CA GLY A 5 -8.42 -20.13 -1.62
C GLY A 5 -9.91 -20.21 -1.24
N ASP A 6 -10.27 -20.67 -0.03
CA ASP A 6 -11.68 -20.81 0.40
C ASP A 6 -12.48 -19.49 0.46
N LEU A 7 -11.79 -18.34 0.42
CA LEU A 7 -12.44 -17.02 0.37
C LEU A 7 -12.70 -16.51 -1.05
N ILE A 8 -12.38 -17.30 -2.07
CA ILE A 8 -12.68 -16.98 -3.47
C ILE A 8 -14.02 -17.61 -3.82
N LYS A 9 -15.05 -16.76 -3.99
CA LYS A 9 -16.34 -17.17 -4.56
C LYS A 9 -16.33 -16.82 -6.04
N ILE A 10 -16.45 -17.84 -6.89
CA ILE A 10 -16.60 -17.68 -8.33
C ILE A 10 -18.08 -17.82 -8.68
N ASN A 11 -18.61 -16.81 -9.33
CA ASN A 11 -19.98 -16.81 -9.83
C ASN A 11 -19.99 -17.36 -11.27
N ASP A 12 -20.11 -18.68 -11.43
CA ASP A 12 -19.95 -19.35 -12.73
C ASP A 12 -20.92 -18.83 -13.80
N TRP A 13 -22.14 -18.47 -13.41
CA TRP A 13 -23.13 -17.85 -14.30
C TRP A 13 -22.70 -16.50 -14.90
N LEU A 14 -21.73 -15.80 -14.30
CA LEU A 14 -21.17 -14.54 -14.79
C LEU A 14 -19.89 -14.74 -15.64
N LEU A 15 -19.46 -15.97 -15.88
CA LEU A 15 -18.26 -16.28 -16.69
C LEU A 15 -18.34 -15.71 -18.12
N PRO A 16 -19.47 -15.78 -18.84
CA PRO A 16 -19.56 -15.20 -20.18
C PRO A 16 -19.28 -13.69 -20.18
N LEU A 17 -19.84 -12.96 -19.21
CA LEU A 17 -19.58 -11.53 -19.05
C LEU A 17 -18.11 -11.25 -18.68
N SER A 18 -17.49 -12.17 -17.94
CA SER A 18 -16.08 -12.09 -17.57
C SER A 18 -15.13 -12.28 -18.75
N TRP A 19 -15.52 -13.06 -19.76
CA TRP A 19 -14.77 -13.19 -21.00
C TRP A 19 -14.81 -11.90 -21.82
N ILE A 20 -15.98 -11.25 -21.91
CA ILE A 20 -16.14 -9.96 -22.59
C ILE A 20 -15.26 -8.90 -21.90
N TYR A 21 -15.40 -8.76 -20.57
CA TYR A 21 -14.58 -7.83 -19.79
C TYR A 21 -13.09 -8.13 -19.94
N GLY A 22 -12.70 -9.41 -19.81
CA GLY A 22 -11.33 -9.86 -19.99
C GLY A 22 -10.78 -9.57 -21.40
N GLY A 23 -11.60 -9.72 -22.44
CA GLY A 23 -11.26 -9.36 -23.82
C GLY A 23 -10.97 -7.87 -23.97
N MET A 24 -11.84 -7.01 -23.44
CA MET A 24 -11.64 -5.56 -23.47
C MET A 24 -10.36 -5.13 -22.72
N VAL A 25 -10.10 -5.71 -21.55
CA VAL A 25 -8.90 -5.41 -20.77
C VAL A 25 -7.64 -5.92 -21.47
N ARG A 26 -7.68 -7.13 -22.06
CA ARG A 26 -6.57 -7.67 -22.87
C ARG A 26 -6.28 -6.77 -24.07
N PHE A 27 -7.31 -6.37 -24.81
CA PHE A 27 -7.16 -5.46 -25.94
C PHE A 27 -6.54 -4.13 -25.50
N ARG A 28 -7.05 -3.51 -24.43
CA ARG A 28 -6.47 -2.29 -23.87
C ARG A 28 -4.99 -2.48 -23.51
N ASN A 29 -4.63 -3.59 -22.88
CA ASN A 29 -3.25 -3.88 -22.49
C ASN A 29 -2.37 -4.09 -23.72
N TRP A 30 -2.85 -4.81 -24.73
CA TRP A 30 -2.15 -5.00 -26.00
C TRP A 30 -1.86 -3.66 -26.70
N LEU A 31 -2.78 -2.68 -26.66
CA LEU A 31 -2.53 -1.34 -27.19
C LEU A 31 -1.36 -0.61 -26.52
N PHE A 32 -1.10 -0.87 -25.23
CA PHE A 32 0.11 -0.36 -24.56
C PHE A 32 1.35 -1.17 -24.95
N ASP A 33 1.21 -2.48 -25.10
CA ASP A 33 2.33 -3.37 -25.44
C ASP A 33 2.89 -3.07 -26.84
N ILE A 34 2.03 -2.72 -27.81
CA ILE A 34 2.44 -2.30 -29.16
C ILE A 34 2.82 -0.81 -29.25
N GLY A 35 2.74 -0.06 -28.14
CA GLY A 35 3.09 1.36 -28.09
C GLY A 35 2.06 2.35 -28.66
N LEU A 36 0.87 1.89 -29.09
CA LEU A 36 -0.20 2.79 -29.56
C LEU A 36 -0.68 3.73 -28.44
N LYS A 37 -0.84 3.20 -27.23
CA LYS A 37 -1.01 4.00 -26.02
C LYS A 37 0.35 4.21 -25.37
N LYS A 38 0.74 5.47 -25.20
CA LYS A 38 2.06 5.84 -24.65
C LYS A 38 2.06 5.78 -23.13
N SER A 39 3.09 5.14 -22.58
CA SER A 39 3.47 5.22 -21.17
C SER A 39 4.54 6.30 -21.00
N GLN A 40 4.39 7.15 -19.99
CA GLN A 40 5.30 8.25 -19.70
C GLN A 40 6.22 7.88 -18.54
N SER A 41 7.52 8.08 -18.73
CA SER A 41 8.54 8.04 -17.67
C SER A 41 8.78 9.45 -17.14
N PHE A 42 9.31 9.53 -15.92
CA PHE A 42 9.56 10.79 -15.24
C PHE A 42 11.00 10.84 -14.72
N SER A 43 11.48 12.04 -14.43
CA SER A 43 12.86 12.27 -13.95
C SER A 43 13.05 11.92 -12.48
N ILE A 44 11.98 11.98 -11.67
CA ILE A 44 12.01 11.55 -10.27
C ILE A 44 11.68 10.05 -10.15
N PRO A 45 12.22 9.35 -9.15
CA PRO A 45 11.90 7.97 -8.88
C PRO A 45 10.41 7.82 -8.57
N ILE A 46 9.77 6.90 -9.27
CA ILE A 46 8.38 6.49 -9.04
C ILE A 46 8.36 5.04 -8.56
N ILE A 47 7.67 4.80 -7.45
CA ILE A 47 7.37 3.46 -6.95
C ILE A 47 5.86 3.28 -6.99
N SER A 48 5.40 2.29 -7.73
CA SER A 48 3.98 1.94 -7.83
C SER A 48 3.65 0.79 -6.90
N VAL A 49 2.61 0.94 -6.08
CA VAL A 49 2.04 -0.14 -5.28
C VAL A 49 0.60 -0.38 -5.75
N GLY A 50 0.25 -1.64 -6.00
CA GLY A 50 -1.13 -1.98 -6.31
C GLY A 50 -1.36 -3.47 -6.44
N ASN A 51 -2.56 -3.84 -6.87
CA ASN A 51 -2.96 -5.21 -7.09
C ASN A 51 -3.76 -5.35 -8.39
N ILE A 52 -3.94 -6.58 -8.85
CA ILE A 52 -4.78 -6.89 -10.01
C ILE A 52 -6.16 -7.42 -9.62
N THR A 53 -6.53 -7.39 -8.33
CA THR A 53 -7.83 -7.86 -7.81
C THR A 53 -8.67 -6.72 -7.24
N VAL A 54 -9.99 -6.90 -7.13
CA VAL A 54 -10.84 -6.03 -6.30
C VAL A 54 -10.82 -6.46 -4.83
N GLY A 55 -10.92 -5.48 -3.95
CA GLY A 55 -10.89 -5.63 -2.49
C GLY A 55 -9.54 -5.30 -1.86
N GLY A 56 -9.49 -5.36 -0.53
CA GLY A 56 -8.33 -4.94 0.25
C GLY A 56 -7.19 -5.96 0.22
N SER A 57 -6.19 -5.73 -0.63
CA SER A 57 -4.91 -6.48 -0.71
C SER A 57 -3.82 -5.93 0.22
N GLY A 58 -4.16 -5.03 1.14
CA GLY A 58 -3.18 -4.42 2.04
C GLY A 58 -2.34 -3.30 1.42
N LYS A 59 -2.82 -2.63 0.36
CA LYS A 59 -2.12 -1.50 -0.30
C LYS A 59 -1.70 -0.41 0.68
N THR A 60 -2.65 0.18 1.41
CA THR A 60 -2.38 1.29 2.32
C THR A 60 -1.28 0.93 3.34
N PRO A 61 -1.33 -0.21 4.07
CA PRO A 61 -0.23 -0.61 4.94
C PRO A 61 1.15 -0.74 4.27
N HIS A 62 1.21 -1.20 3.01
CA HIS A 62 2.49 -1.30 2.29
C HIS A 62 2.99 0.06 1.79
N VAL A 63 2.10 0.98 1.42
CA VAL A 63 2.47 2.37 1.14
C VAL A 63 2.98 3.05 2.40
N GLU A 64 2.31 2.87 3.54
CA GLU A 64 2.77 3.36 4.84
C GLU A 64 4.13 2.78 5.25
N TYR A 65 4.39 1.51 4.95
CA TYR A 65 5.71 0.91 5.16
C TYR A 65 6.78 1.64 4.36
N LEU A 66 6.54 1.90 3.07
CA LEU A 66 7.47 2.65 2.21
C LEU A 66 7.66 4.09 2.66
N ILE A 67 6.60 4.74 3.14
CA ILE A 67 6.69 6.08 3.73
C ILE A 67 7.67 6.04 4.91
N ARG A 68 7.47 5.15 5.89
CA ARG A 68 8.34 5.04 7.06
C ARG A 68 9.79 4.71 6.71
N LEU A 69 10.00 3.81 5.75
CA LEU A 69 11.33 3.43 5.29
C LEU A 69 12.14 4.61 4.73
N LEU A 70 11.46 5.48 3.99
CA LEU A 70 12.06 6.59 3.23
C LEU A 70 11.98 7.95 3.94
N HIS A 71 11.13 8.09 4.96
CA HIS A 71 10.78 9.36 5.62
C HIS A 71 12.00 10.18 6.00
N ASP A 72 12.96 9.58 6.71
CA ASP A 72 14.14 10.29 7.23
C ASP A 72 15.26 10.47 6.19
N LYS A 73 15.01 10.07 4.93
CA LYS A 73 16.05 9.99 3.89
C LYS A 73 15.79 10.93 2.71
N VAL A 74 14.53 11.19 2.39
CA VAL A 74 14.10 11.91 1.18
C VAL A 74 12.72 12.54 1.37
N LYS A 75 12.40 13.59 0.60
CA LYS A 75 11.04 14.17 0.58
C LYS A 75 10.10 13.34 -0.28
N ILE A 76 8.98 12.91 0.31
CA ILE A 76 8.06 11.93 -0.27
C ILE A 76 6.77 12.62 -0.71
N ALA A 77 6.29 12.28 -1.90
CA ALA A 77 4.92 12.53 -2.29
C ALA A 77 4.14 11.24 -2.54
N VAL A 78 2.94 11.13 -2.00
CA VAL A 78 2.00 10.05 -2.29
C VAL A 78 0.96 10.56 -3.27
N LEU A 79 0.76 9.84 -4.38
CA LEU A 79 -0.29 10.14 -5.34
C LEU A 79 -1.32 9.01 -5.38
N SER A 80 -2.51 9.28 -4.85
CA SER A 80 -3.64 8.35 -4.85
C SER A 80 -4.79 8.83 -5.74
N ARG A 81 -5.81 8.00 -5.94
CA ARG A 81 -6.95 8.30 -6.84
C ARG A 81 -7.97 9.19 -6.14
N GLY A 82 -7.99 9.08 -4.82
CA GLY A 82 -9.04 9.62 -3.98
C GLY A 82 -10.38 8.97 -4.32
N TYR A 83 -10.46 7.66 -4.09
CA TYR A 83 -11.69 6.91 -4.34
C TYR A 83 -12.84 7.50 -3.52
N LYS A 84 -14.02 7.67 -4.13
CA LYS A 84 -15.23 8.25 -3.52
C LYS A 84 -15.09 9.69 -2.96
N ARG A 85 -14.02 10.43 -3.31
CA ARG A 85 -13.93 11.86 -3.00
C ARG A 85 -14.97 12.67 -3.79
N LYS A 86 -15.31 13.86 -3.29
CA LYS A 86 -16.24 14.81 -3.93
C LYS A 86 -15.56 15.71 -4.96
N THR A 87 -14.27 15.99 -4.79
CA THR A 87 -13.51 16.85 -5.71
C THR A 87 -13.17 16.11 -7.00
N SER A 88 -12.87 16.88 -8.04
CA SER A 88 -12.32 16.38 -9.30
C SER A 88 -11.03 17.12 -9.61
N GLY A 89 -10.23 16.60 -10.54
CA GLY A 89 -8.96 17.23 -10.88
C GLY A 89 -7.80 16.79 -9.97
N TYR A 90 -6.76 17.61 -9.92
CA TYR A 90 -5.66 17.46 -8.98
C TYR A 90 -5.97 18.23 -7.71
N VAL A 91 -5.74 17.61 -6.55
CA VAL A 91 -5.79 18.28 -5.25
C VAL A 91 -4.56 17.85 -4.47
N LEU A 92 -3.83 18.83 -3.94
CA LEU A 92 -2.75 18.63 -2.97
C LEU A 92 -3.34 18.86 -1.58
N ALA A 93 -3.17 17.91 -0.67
CA ALA A 93 -3.70 18.01 0.67
C ALA A 93 -2.90 19.02 1.51
N ASP A 94 -3.62 19.82 2.28
CA ASP A 94 -3.11 20.77 3.27
C ASP A 94 -3.76 20.49 4.64
N LYS A 95 -3.55 21.38 5.62
CA LYS A 95 -4.05 21.19 6.99
C LYS A 95 -5.59 21.24 7.10
N ASP A 96 -6.25 21.94 6.18
CA ASP A 96 -7.69 22.16 6.20
C ASP A 96 -8.45 21.18 5.29
N THR A 97 -7.71 20.40 4.49
CA THR A 97 -8.25 19.41 3.57
C THR A 97 -9.03 18.33 4.30
N THR A 98 -10.27 18.12 3.88
CA THR A 98 -11.19 17.14 4.47
C THR A 98 -11.12 15.77 3.82
N MET A 99 -11.58 14.72 4.51
CA MET A 99 -11.68 13.38 3.93
C MET A 99 -12.61 13.36 2.72
N SER A 100 -13.65 14.20 2.73
CA SER A 100 -14.57 14.34 1.59
C SER A 100 -13.88 14.84 0.32
N GLU A 101 -12.79 15.61 0.45
CA GLU A 101 -12.07 16.21 -0.67
C GLU A 101 -11.03 15.29 -1.28
N ILE A 102 -10.36 14.46 -0.49
CA ILE A 102 -9.27 13.60 -0.98
C ILE A 102 -9.58 12.10 -0.88
N GLY A 103 -10.66 11.72 -0.22
CA GLY A 103 -11.03 10.33 0.03
C GLY A 103 -10.43 9.79 1.33
N ASP A 104 -10.90 8.62 1.74
CA ASP A 104 -10.56 7.99 3.02
C ASP A 104 -9.11 7.52 3.12
N GLU A 105 -8.61 6.75 2.15
CA GLU A 105 -7.24 6.24 2.18
C GLU A 105 -6.19 7.37 2.12
N PRO A 106 -6.31 8.40 1.26
CA PRO A 106 -5.37 9.52 1.24
C PRO A 106 -5.45 10.35 2.51
N PHE A 107 -6.65 10.58 3.05
CA PHE A 107 -6.82 11.33 4.30
C PHE A 107 -6.22 10.58 5.49
N GLN A 108 -6.33 9.25 5.55
CA GLN A 108 -5.66 8.44 6.57
C GLN A 108 -4.14 8.66 6.54
N MET A 109 -3.52 8.58 5.35
CA MET A 109 -2.07 8.79 5.22
C MET A 109 -1.67 10.23 5.58
N HIS A 110 -2.43 11.22 5.10
CA HIS A 110 -2.22 12.64 5.40
C HIS A 110 -2.28 12.93 6.91
N SER A 111 -3.28 12.39 7.59
CA SER A 111 -3.47 12.57 9.04
C SER A 111 -2.38 11.87 9.88
N LYS A 112 -1.72 10.86 9.31
CA LYS A 112 -0.75 10.01 10.02
C LYS A 112 0.69 10.47 9.80
N PHE A 113 0.97 11.17 8.71
CA PHE A 113 2.31 11.60 8.30
C PHE A 113 2.29 13.08 7.93
N ASN A 114 2.77 13.94 8.84
CA ASN A 114 2.70 15.40 8.66
C ASN A 114 3.80 15.99 7.76
N ASP A 115 4.85 15.22 7.43
CA ASP A 115 6.01 15.69 6.65
C ASP A 115 6.10 15.00 5.27
N ILE A 116 4.96 14.62 4.71
CA ILE A 116 4.87 14.12 3.33
C ILE A 116 3.81 14.90 2.55
N TYR A 117 3.97 14.96 1.24
CA TYR A 117 2.93 15.48 0.36
C TYR A 117 1.94 14.38 0.03
N VAL A 118 0.64 14.64 0.22
CA VAL A 118 -0.41 13.73 -0.22
C VAL A 118 -1.24 14.43 -1.29
N ALA A 119 -1.26 13.87 -2.49
CA ALA A 119 -2.03 14.40 -3.60
C ALA A 119 -2.98 13.35 -4.18
N VAL A 120 -4.05 13.82 -4.82
CA VAL A 120 -5.05 12.98 -5.44
C VAL A 120 -5.41 13.46 -6.84
N ASP A 121 -5.27 12.57 -7.83
CA ASP A 121 -5.64 12.85 -9.21
C ASP A 121 -5.95 11.57 -10.00
N ALA A 122 -7.14 11.48 -10.59
CA ALA A 122 -7.51 10.38 -11.47
C ALA A 122 -6.56 10.20 -12.67
N LYS A 123 -5.95 11.29 -13.17
CA LYS A 123 -4.92 11.26 -14.23
C LYS A 123 -3.54 11.28 -13.57
N ARG A 124 -2.95 10.10 -13.32
CA ARG A 124 -1.66 10.03 -12.58
C ARG A 124 -0.53 10.79 -13.25
N VAL A 125 -0.49 10.78 -14.58
CA VAL A 125 0.52 11.53 -15.35
C VAL A 125 0.47 13.01 -14.97
N ARG A 126 -0.71 13.64 -15.05
CA ARG A 126 -0.91 15.04 -14.66
C ARG A 126 -0.57 15.28 -13.18
N GLY A 127 -0.97 14.37 -12.30
CA GLY A 127 -0.68 14.50 -10.87
C GLY A 127 0.82 14.48 -10.58
N ILE A 128 1.58 13.61 -11.24
CA ILE A 128 3.04 13.55 -11.13
C ILE A 128 3.70 14.80 -11.71
N GLU A 129 3.22 15.30 -12.86
CA GLU A 129 3.72 16.54 -13.48
C GLU A 129 3.50 17.74 -12.56
N LYS A 130 2.35 17.84 -11.91
CA LYS A 130 2.06 18.90 -10.94
C LYS A 130 2.96 18.80 -9.71
N LEU A 131 3.07 17.61 -9.11
CA LEU A 131 3.97 17.38 -7.98
C LEU A 131 5.42 17.77 -8.31
N GLN A 132 5.89 17.57 -9.54
CA GLN A 132 7.27 17.91 -9.94
C GLN A 132 7.53 19.39 -10.15
N ASN A 133 6.51 20.14 -10.58
CA ASN A 133 6.65 21.48 -11.13
C ASN A 133 6.04 22.57 -10.25
N GLU A 134 5.09 22.23 -9.36
CA GLU A 134 4.49 23.19 -8.43
C GLU A 134 5.49 23.54 -7.32
N GLU A 135 5.64 24.85 -7.02
CA GLU A 135 6.54 25.35 -5.97
C GLU A 135 6.36 24.67 -4.60
N PRO A 136 5.13 24.40 -4.07
CA PRO A 136 4.98 23.77 -2.76
C PRO A 136 5.57 22.35 -2.67
N THR A 137 5.80 21.68 -3.80
CA THR A 137 6.25 20.28 -3.88
C THR A 137 7.53 20.11 -4.70
N LYS A 138 8.23 21.22 -4.97
CA LYS A 138 9.39 21.23 -5.86
C LYS A 138 10.59 20.47 -5.29
N ASP A 139 10.64 20.29 -3.98
CA ASP A 139 11.63 19.52 -3.23
C ASP A 139 11.33 18.01 -3.18
N VAL A 140 10.22 17.54 -3.79
CA VAL A 140 9.90 16.10 -3.85
C VAL A 140 11.01 15.30 -4.52
N ASP A 141 11.52 14.32 -3.80
CA ASP A 141 12.57 13.40 -4.25
C ASP A 141 12.00 12.10 -4.79
N VAL A 142 10.84 11.63 -4.30
CA VAL A 142 10.24 10.35 -4.69
C VAL A 142 8.71 10.43 -4.69
N VAL A 143 8.09 9.80 -5.69
CA VAL A 143 6.63 9.64 -5.74
C VAL A 143 6.23 8.18 -5.51
N LEU A 144 5.39 7.96 -4.51
CA LEU A 144 4.72 6.69 -4.23
C LEU A 144 3.32 6.73 -4.83
N LEU A 145 3.03 5.81 -5.76
CA LEU A 145 1.69 5.69 -6.35
C LEU A 145 0.87 4.65 -5.61
N ASP A 146 -0.24 5.10 -5.04
CA ASP A 146 -1.21 4.24 -4.40
C ASP A 146 -2.28 3.75 -5.40
N ASP A 147 -2.49 2.43 -5.40
CA ASP A 147 -3.34 1.65 -6.31
C ASP A 147 -3.12 1.92 -7.81
N ALA A 148 -1.86 1.99 -8.25
CA ALA A 148 -1.54 2.39 -9.62
C ALA A 148 -1.07 1.26 -10.55
N PHE A 149 -1.12 -0.01 -10.12
CA PHE A 149 -0.64 -1.14 -10.94
C PHE A 149 -1.32 -1.26 -12.33
N GLN A 150 -2.59 -0.84 -12.41
CA GLN A 150 -3.38 -0.85 -13.64
C GLN A 150 -3.21 0.41 -14.50
N HIS A 151 -2.58 1.45 -13.94
CA HIS A 151 -2.42 2.77 -14.53
C HIS A 151 -1.19 2.80 -15.46
N ARG A 152 -1.27 2.03 -16.54
CA ARG A 152 -0.19 1.84 -17.53
C ARG A 152 0.30 3.10 -18.25
N TYR A 153 -0.40 4.23 -18.14
CA TYR A 153 0.08 5.51 -18.68
C TYR A 153 1.32 6.05 -17.92
N VAL A 154 1.58 5.57 -16.71
CA VAL A 154 2.81 5.88 -15.97
C VAL A 154 3.71 4.66 -16.03
N LYS A 155 4.99 4.87 -16.37
CA LYS A 155 6.04 3.87 -16.28
C LYS A 155 6.79 4.06 -14.96
N PRO A 156 6.44 3.32 -13.89
CA PRO A 156 7.19 3.36 -12.65
C PRO A 156 8.57 2.73 -12.85
N GLY A 157 9.57 3.12 -12.06
CA GLY A 157 10.87 2.43 -12.08
C GLY A 157 10.92 1.24 -11.12
N ILE A 158 10.02 1.17 -10.12
CA ILE A 158 9.69 -0.06 -9.40
C ILE A 158 8.18 -0.22 -9.36
N ASN A 159 7.67 -1.37 -9.83
CA ASN A 159 6.28 -1.74 -9.79
C ASN A 159 6.06 -2.93 -8.85
N ILE A 160 5.38 -2.68 -7.72
CA ILE A 160 5.10 -3.65 -6.66
C ILE A 160 3.67 -4.17 -6.81
N LEU A 161 3.54 -5.47 -7.01
CA LEU A 161 2.26 -6.19 -7.04
C LEU A 161 1.98 -6.84 -5.69
N LEU A 162 0.87 -6.48 -5.07
CA LEU A 162 0.36 -7.14 -3.87
C LEU A 162 -0.64 -8.24 -4.24
N VAL A 163 -0.45 -9.41 -3.63
CA VAL A 163 -1.32 -10.57 -3.74
C VAL A 163 -1.78 -10.95 -2.32
N ASP A 164 -3.07 -11.15 -2.10
CA ASP A 164 -3.59 -11.54 -0.78
C ASP A 164 -3.44 -13.07 -0.61
N TYR A 165 -2.78 -13.52 0.46
CA TYR A 165 -2.57 -14.94 0.77
C TYR A 165 -3.89 -15.73 0.77
N HIS A 166 -4.96 -15.15 1.30
CA HIS A 166 -6.25 -15.86 1.40
C HIS A 166 -7.06 -15.83 0.09
N ARG A 167 -6.59 -15.05 -0.91
CA ARG A 167 -7.25 -14.86 -2.21
C ARG A 167 -6.22 -14.77 -3.32
N LEU A 168 -5.48 -15.86 -3.50
CA LEU A 168 -4.40 -15.93 -4.48
C LEU A 168 -4.94 -15.76 -5.91
N ILE A 169 -4.27 -14.92 -6.69
CA ILE A 169 -4.66 -14.58 -8.06
C ILE A 169 -4.65 -15.76 -9.03
N ILE A 170 -3.91 -16.82 -8.70
CA ILE A 170 -3.77 -18.04 -9.52
C ILE A 170 -5.04 -18.89 -9.52
N TYR A 171 -5.89 -18.75 -8.51
CA TYR A 171 -7.13 -19.50 -8.36
C TYR A 171 -8.38 -18.66 -8.69
N ASP A 172 -8.20 -17.39 -9.06
CA ASP A 172 -9.29 -16.44 -9.28
C ASP A 172 -9.65 -16.29 -10.77
N LYS A 173 -10.77 -15.64 -11.07
CA LYS A 173 -11.27 -15.35 -12.42
C LYS A 173 -11.44 -13.86 -12.63
N MET A 174 -11.55 -13.48 -13.91
CA MET A 174 -11.87 -12.10 -14.30
C MET A 174 -13.20 -11.65 -13.70
N LEU A 175 -13.31 -10.36 -13.39
CA LEU A 175 -14.59 -9.73 -13.10
C LEU A 175 -15.57 -9.91 -14.28
N PRO A 176 -16.87 -10.06 -14.02
CA PRO A 176 -17.51 -10.06 -12.70
C PRO A 176 -17.66 -11.45 -12.04
N ALA A 177 -17.22 -12.54 -12.67
CA ALA A 177 -17.31 -13.89 -12.09
C ALA A 177 -16.37 -14.08 -10.91
N GLY A 178 -15.14 -13.59 -11.01
CA GLY A 178 -14.16 -13.55 -9.92
C GLY A 178 -13.79 -12.13 -9.55
N ARG A 179 -12.59 -11.92 -9.02
CA ARG A 179 -12.15 -10.61 -8.52
C ARG A 179 -11.03 -9.99 -9.35
N LEU A 180 -10.50 -10.68 -10.36
CA LEU A 180 -9.41 -10.14 -11.17
C LEU A 180 -9.90 -8.98 -12.04
N ARG A 181 -9.27 -7.81 -11.83
CA ARG A 181 -9.43 -6.60 -12.64
C ARG A 181 -8.62 -6.66 -13.93
N GLU A 182 -7.58 -7.49 -13.97
CA GLU A 182 -6.75 -7.74 -15.15
C GLU A 182 -6.44 -9.22 -15.30
N PRO A 183 -6.15 -9.69 -16.53
CA PRO A 183 -5.68 -11.05 -16.74
C PRO A 183 -4.48 -11.38 -15.85
N LEU A 184 -4.34 -12.67 -15.48
CA LEU A 184 -3.24 -13.14 -14.65
C LEU A 184 -1.86 -12.75 -15.20
N SER A 185 -1.70 -12.70 -16.53
CA SER A 185 -0.48 -12.23 -17.20
C SER A 185 -0.09 -10.79 -16.86
N GLY A 186 -1.00 -9.99 -16.30
CA GLY A 186 -0.70 -8.67 -15.76
C GLY A 186 0.37 -8.71 -14.66
N LYS A 187 0.52 -9.83 -13.95
CA LYS A 187 1.59 -10.04 -12.95
C LYS A 187 3.00 -9.88 -13.53
N ASN A 188 3.17 -10.14 -14.82
CA ASN A 188 4.47 -10.13 -15.50
C ASN A 188 5.09 -8.73 -15.57
N ARG A 189 4.29 -7.67 -15.33
CA ARG A 189 4.74 -6.27 -15.29
C ARG A 189 5.29 -5.84 -13.93
N ALA A 190 5.25 -6.71 -12.93
CA ALA A 190 5.74 -6.40 -11.59
C ALA A 190 7.25 -6.65 -11.51
N ASP A 191 7.99 -5.73 -10.91
CA ASP A 191 9.40 -5.96 -10.54
C ASP A 191 9.49 -6.71 -9.20
N ILE A 192 8.49 -6.50 -8.35
CA ILE A 192 8.36 -7.09 -7.04
C ILE A 192 6.93 -7.59 -6.87
N VAL A 193 6.79 -8.82 -6.39
CA VAL A 193 5.53 -9.42 -5.98
C VAL A 193 5.60 -9.67 -4.47
N ILE A 194 4.57 -9.23 -3.75
CA ILE A 194 4.46 -9.45 -2.30
C ILE A 194 3.18 -10.25 -2.05
N ILE A 195 3.32 -11.44 -1.50
CA ILE A 195 2.18 -12.16 -0.92
C ILE A 195 1.96 -11.61 0.49
N THR A 196 0.82 -10.99 0.67
CA THR A 196 0.43 -10.21 1.84
C THR A 196 -0.52 -11.00 2.73
N LYS A 197 -0.62 -10.60 4.00
CA LYS A 197 -1.49 -11.25 5.01
C LYS A 197 -1.19 -12.73 5.18
N CYS A 198 0.07 -13.11 5.03
CA CYS A 198 0.50 -14.47 5.33
C CYS A 198 0.24 -14.78 6.81
N PRO A 199 -0.28 -15.97 7.14
CA PRO A 199 -0.31 -16.47 8.51
C PRO A 199 1.09 -16.47 9.11
N LYS A 200 1.23 -16.07 10.38
CA LYS A 200 2.54 -16.00 11.05
C LYS A 200 3.20 -17.36 11.22
N ASP A 201 2.39 -18.41 11.29
CA ASP A 201 2.76 -19.81 11.48
C ASP A 201 2.86 -20.57 10.14
N LEU A 202 3.12 -19.87 9.03
CA LEU A 202 3.31 -20.49 7.71
C LEU A 202 4.57 -21.38 7.71
N LYS A 203 4.44 -22.62 7.23
CA LYS A 203 5.52 -23.61 7.24
C LYS A 203 6.46 -23.43 6.05
N PRO A 204 7.74 -23.82 6.16
CA PRO A 204 8.70 -23.74 5.04
C PRO A 204 8.23 -24.37 3.73
N MET A 205 7.47 -25.47 3.81
CA MET A 205 6.91 -26.14 2.63
C MET A 205 5.86 -25.28 1.92
N GLU A 206 4.99 -24.58 2.66
CA GLU A 206 3.95 -23.72 2.09
C GLU A 206 4.58 -22.54 1.34
N PHE A 207 5.64 -21.91 1.88
CA PHE A 207 6.40 -20.89 1.15
C PHE A 207 6.94 -21.39 -0.19
N ARG A 208 7.47 -22.62 -0.24
CA ARG A 208 7.99 -23.23 -1.48
C ARG A 208 6.88 -23.50 -2.49
N VAL A 209 5.73 -24.01 -2.03
CA VAL A 209 4.56 -24.25 -2.87
C VAL A 209 4.07 -22.94 -3.47
N LEU A 210 3.90 -21.89 -2.66
CA LEU A 210 3.48 -20.56 -3.13
C LEU A 210 4.48 -19.96 -4.12
N THR A 211 5.78 -20.07 -3.84
CA THR A 211 6.83 -19.58 -4.73
C THR A 211 6.75 -20.24 -6.10
N LYS A 212 6.55 -21.56 -6.15
CA LYS A 212 6.40 -22.31 -7.40
C LYS A 212 5.08 -21.99 -8.09
N ALA A 213 3.98 -21.94 -7.36
CA ALA A 213 2.64 -21.69 -7.90
C ALA A 213 2.49 -20.28 -8.48
N MET A 214 3.21 -19.30 -7.90
CA MET A 214 3.24 -17.94 -8.42
C MET A 214 3.92 -17.82 -9.78
N ASP A 215 4.77 -18.79 -10.18
CA ASP A 215 5.39 -18.89 -11.51
C ASP A 215 5.87 -17.53 -12.04
N LEU A 216 6.85 -16.95 -11.33
CA LEU A 216 7.38 -15.63 -11.60
C LEU A 216 8.63 -15.72 -12.47
N TYR A 217 8.87 -14.68 -13.28
CA TYR A 217 10.11 -14.60 -14.04
C TYR A 217 11.34 -14.39 -13.14
N PRO A 218 12.55 -14.79 -13.58
CA PRO A 218 13.78 -14.66 -12.79
C PRO A 218 14.10 -13.23 -12.32
N PHE A 219 13.65 -12.21 -13.06
CA PHE A 219 13.86 -10.80 -12.69
C PHE A 219 12.91 -10.32 -11.58
N GLN A 220 11.76 -10.98 -11.40
CA GLN A 220 10.77 -10.62 -10.40
C GLN A 220 11.22 -11.13 -9.04
N LYS A 221 11.12 -10.28 -8.01
CA LYS A 221 11.40 -10.68 -6.63
C LYS A 221 10.09 -11.02 -5.92
N LEU A 222 10.09 -12.12 -5.17
CA LEU A 222 8.96 -12.53 -4.34
C LEU A 222 9.28 -12.29 -2.87
N TYR A 223 8.37 -11.63 -2.17
CA TYR A 223 8.40 -11.46 -0.73
C TYR A 223 7.10 -11.93 -0.09
N PHE A 224 7.18 -12.20 1.20
CA PHE A 224 6.03 -12.59 2.02
C PHE A 224 5.91 -11.63 3.19
N THR A 225 4.70 -11.14 3.45
CA THR A 225 4.43 -10.24 4.57
C THR A 225 3.23 -10.70 5.37
N CYS A 226 3.30 -10.50 6.68
CA CYS A 226 2.19 -10.69 7.60
C CYS A 226 1.70 -9.34 8.13
N ILE A 227 0.50 -9.34 8.72
CA ILE A 227 -0.04 -8.19 9.44
C ILE A 227 0.27 -8.34 10.93
N ASN A 228 0.75 -7.26 11.51
CA ASN A 228 0.86 -7.07 12.95
C ASN A 228 -0.07 -5.95 13.37
N TYR A 229 -0.87 -6.18 14.41
CA TYR A 229 -1.61 -5.11 15.07
C TYR A 229 -0.65 -4.28 15.90
N ASP A 230 -0.86 -2.96 15.91
CA ASP A 230 -0.17 -2.01 16.78
C ASP A 230 -1.00 -1.70 18.02
N THR A 231 -0.48 -0.86 18.92
CA THR A 231 -1.20 -0.45 20.14
C THR A 231 -2.52 0.24 19.75
N PRO A 232 -3.68 -0.21 20.28
CA PRO A 232 -4.95 0.48 20.14
C PRO A 232 -4.85 1.96 20.53
N LYS A 233 -5.40 2.85 19.70
CA LYS A 233 -5.40 4.29 19.94
C LYS A 233 -6.82 4.82 19.98
N GLY A 234 -7.11 5.69 20.94
CA GLY A 234 -8.40 6.35 21.03
C GLY A 234 -8.68 7.17 19.76
N VAL A 235 -9.90 7.04 19.24
CA VAL A 235 -10.30 7.77 18.04
C VAL A 235 -10.60 9.22 18.38
N PHE A 236 -11.31 9.47 19.49
CA PHE A 236 -11.75 10.82 19.89
C PHE A 236 -10.90 11.44 21.01
N GLU A 237 -10.17 10.63 21.76
CA GLU A 237 -9.30 11.06 22.86
C GLU A 237 -7.89 10.51 22.64
N ASP A 238 -6.87 11.27 23.08
CA ASP A 238 -5.47 10.83 23.02
C ASP A 238 -5.16 9.85 24.15
N GLN A 239 -5.69 8.63 23.99
CA GLN A 239 -5.53 7.53 24.93
C GLN A 239 -5.05 6.28 24.18
N GLN A 240 -4.36 5.41 24.90
CA GLN A 240 -3.88 4.13 24.37
C GLN A 240 -4.15 3.03 25.38
N ILE A 241 -4.50 1.85 24.88
CA ILE A 241 -4.64 0.64 25.69
C ILE A 241 -3.56 -0.34 25.26
N ALA A 242 -2.79 -0.88 26.21
CA ALA A 242 -1.82 -1.92 25.90
C ALA A 242 -2.54 -3.16 25.33
N LYS A 243 -1.96 -3.81 24.32
CA LYS A 243 -2.61 -4.95 23.66
C LYS A 243 -2.91 -6.08 24.63
N GLU A 244 -2.06 -6.27 25.61
CA GLU A 244 -2.15 -7.30 26.63
C GLU A 244 -3.32 -7.05 27.60
N GLU A 245 -3.79 -5.81 27.71
CA GLU A 245 -4.93 -5.43 28.54
C GLU A 245 -6.27 -5.68 27.84
N LEU A 246 -6.29 -5.80 26.50
CA LEU A 246 -7.51 -6.09 25.75
C LEU A 246 -8.25 -7.35 26.24
N LYS A 247 -7.51 -8.33 26.79
CA LYS A 247 -8.06 -9.56 27.36
C LYS A 247 -9.02 -9.31 28.53
N ASN A 248 -8.95 -8.13 29.15
CA ASN A 248 -9.80 -7.73 30.26
C ASN A 248 -11.14 -7.15 29.78
N TYR A 249 -11.25 -6.75 28.51
CA TYR A 249 -12.40 -6.03 27.97
C TYR A 249 -13.32 -6.90 27.10
N HIS A 250 -14.61 -6.61 27.19
CA HIS A 250 -15.59 -7.01 26.18
C HIS A 250 -15.51 -6.05 24.99
N ALA A 251 -15.23 -6.55 23.79
CA ALA A 251 -15.00 -5.72 22.60
C ALA A 251 -16.17 -5.75 21.62
N LEU A 252 -16.66 -4.57 21.23
CA LEU A 252 -17.49 -4.40 20.04
C LEU A 252 -16.59 -4.12 18.84
N LEU A 253 -16.51 -5.05 17.90
CA LEU A 253 -15.76 -4.84 16.66
C LEU A 253 -16.66 -4.16 15.62
N VAL A 254 -16.37 -2.90 15.29
CA VAL A 254 -17.08 -2.13 14.27
C VAL A 254 -16.21 -2.05 13.02
N THR A 255 -16.68 -2.59 11.90
CA THR A 255 -15.89 -2.64 10.65
C THR A 255 -16.70 -2.30 9.41
N GLY A 256 -16.12 -1.53 8.49
CA GLY A 256 -16.67 -1.13 7.20
C GLY A 256 -15.68 -1.42 6.07
N ILE A 257 -15.10 -2.63 6.10
CA ILE A 257 -14.04 -3.09 5.20
C ILE A 257 -14.46 -4.33 4.41
N ALA A 258 -13.83 -4.55 3.24
CA ALA A 258 -14.12 -5.67 2.36
C ALA A 258 -14.02 -7.10 2.95
N SER A 259 -13.33 -7.31 4.08
CA SER A 259 -13.14 -8.65 4.66
C SER A 259 -12.87 -8.60 6.18
N PRO A 260 -13.90 -8.44 7.02
CA PRO A 260 -13.74 -8.30 8.47
C PRO A 260 -13.38 -9.61 9.18
N LYS A 261 -13.72 -10.78 8.59
CA LYS A 261 -13.54 -12.10 9.20
C LYS A 261 -12.13 -12.40 9.71
N GLN A 262 -11.10 -11.91 9.02
CA GLN A 262 -9.72 -12.13 9.43
C GLN A 262 -9.42 -11.38 10.74
N MET A 263 -9.85 -10.11 10.80
CA MET A 263 -9.70 -9.29 12.00
C MET A 263 -10.52 -9.84 13.17
N GLU A 264 -11.72 -10.35 12.91
CA GLU A 264 -12.51 -11.08 13.92
C GLU A 264 -11.75 -12.28 14.46
N HIS A 265 -11.21 -13.12 13.58
CA HIS A 265 -10.45 -14.30 13.99
C HIS A 265 -9.22 -13.94 14.81
N ASP A 266 -8.49 -12.90 14.40
CA ASP A 266 -7.24 -12.51 15.05
C ASP A 266 -7.48 -11.78 16.38
N LEU A 267 -8.58 -11.02 16.51
CA LEU A 267 -8.93 -10.31 17.74
C LEU A 267 -9.65 -11.16 18.78
N LYS A 268 -10.41 -12.17 18.36
CA LYS A 268 -11.15 -13.04 19.28
C LYS A 268 -10.30 -13.61 20.44
N PRO A 269 -9.05 -14.08 20.24
CA PRO A 269 -8.21 -14.53 21.34
C PRO A 269 -7.59 -13.40 22.17
N MET A 270 -7.66 -12.14 21.71
CA MET A 270 -7.06 -10.97 22.37
C MET A 270 -8.03 -10.27 23.34
N VAL A 271 -9.32 -10.62 23.33
CA VAL A 271 -10.37 -9.94 24.12
C VAL A 271 -11.17 -10.92 24.99
N LYS A 272 -11.84 -10.42 26.03
CA LYS A 272 -12.63 -11.26 26.94
C LYS A 272 -13.84 -11.89 26.25
N SER A 273 -14.54 -11.10 25.44
CA SER A 273 -15.56 -11.57 24.50
C SER A 273 -15.67 -10.57 23.36
N MET A 274 -16.21 -11.00 22.22
CA MET A 274 -16.34 -10.13 21.05
C MET A 274 -17.76 -10.21 20.48
N GLN A 275 -18.33 -9.04 20.19
CA GLN A 275 -19.49 -8.88 19.32
C GLN A 275 -19.06 -8.08 18.09
N SER A 276 -19.69 -8.32 16.94
CA SER A 276 -19.30 -7.67 15.68
C SER A 276 -20.46 -6.92 15.03
N LEU A 277 -20.20 -5.68 14.60
CA LEU A 277 -21.04 -4.92 13.68
C LEU A 277 -20.26 -4.69 12.38
N SER A 278 -20.60 -5.49 11.36
CA SER A 278 -19.99 -5.41 10.02
C SER A 278 -20.88 -4.62 9.06
N PHE A 279 -20.28 -3.67 8.36
CA PHE A 279 -20.88 -2.82 7.33
C PHE A 279 -20.19 -3.06 5.98
N GLY A 280 -20.75 -2.49 4.91
CA GLY A 280 -20.20 -2.60 3.56
C GLY A 280 -18.81 -1.95 3.42
N ASP A 281 -18.07 -2.32 2.38
CA ASP A 281 -16.78 -1.68 2.10
C ASP A 281 -16.98 -0.20 1.73
N HIS A 282 -16.17 0.68 2.31
CA HIS A 282 -16.35 2.13 2.18
C HIS A 282 -17.73 2.63 2.64
N HIS A 283 -18.26 2.04 3.72
CA HIS A 283 -19.53 2.46 4.33
C HIS A 283 -19.42 3.84 4.96
N ARG A 284 -20.39 4.71 4.65
CA ARG A 284 -20.59 5.95 5.39
C ARG A 284 -21.63 5.70 6.46
N PHE A 285 -21.23 5.81 7.72
CA PHE A 285 -22.12 5.59 8.86
C PHE A 285 -23.25 6.62 8.84
N LYS A 286 -24.49 6.13 8.79
CA LYS A 286 -25.71 6.94 8.84
C LYS A 286 -26.21 7.01 10.29
N ASN A 287 -27.12 7.93 10.60
CA ASN A 287 -27.68 8.07 11.95
C ASN A 287 -28.23 6.75 12.51
N LYS A 288 -28.90 5.92 11.68
CA LYS A 288 -29.38 4.59 12.09
C LYS A 288 -28.24 3.64 12.48
N ASP A 289 -27.09 3.73 11.82
CA ASP A 289 -25.91 2.94 12.14
C ASP A 289 -25.29 3.41 13.46
N ILE A 290 -25.26 4.73 13.69
CA ILE A 290 -24.79 5.32 14.94
C ILE A 290 -25.67 4.91 16.12
N THR A 291 -27.00 4.97 15.96
CA THR A 291 -27.95 4.46 16.97
C THR A 291 -27.66 2.99 17.28
N ARG A 292 -27.47 2.16 16.25
CA ARG A 292 -27.14 0.74 16.42
C ARG A 292 -25.81 0.51 17.14
N ILE A 293 -24.79 1.33 16.88
CA ILE A 293 -23.49 1.26 17.57
C ILE A 293 -23.66 1.62 19.04
N ASN A 294 -24.38 2.71 19.35
CA ASN A 294 -24.64 3.14 20.72
C ASN A 294 -25.40 2.05 21.51
N GLU A 295 -26.50 1.54 20.97
CA GLU A 295 -27.33 0.50 21.60
C GLU A 295 -26.54 -0.80 21.81
N ALA A 296 -25.79 -1.25 20.81
CA ALA A 296 -24.97 -2.45 20.93
C ALA A 296 -23.89 -2.29 22.01
N PHE A 297 -23.25 -1.12 22.08
CA PHE A 297 -22.26 -0.84 23.11
C PHE A 297 -22.89 -0.84 24.51
N GLU A 298 -24.05 -0.20 24.69
CA GLU A 298 -24.74 -0.13 25.99
C GLU A 298 -25.22 -1.48 26.53
N GLN A 299 -25.52 -2.43 25.65
CA GLN A 299 -25.94 -3.78 26.03
C GLN A 299 -24.77 -4.70 26.42
N MET A 300 -23.52 -4.27 26.21
CA MET A 300 -22.35 -5.09 26.53
C MET A 300 -21.96 -5.05 28.01
N PRO A 301 -21.48 -6.16 28.59
CA PRO A 301 -20.99 -6.17 29.97
C PRO A 301 -19.73 -5.30 30.15
N GLU A 302 -19.55 -4.72 31.33
CA GLU A 302 -18.34 -3.98 31.68
C GLU A 302 -17.20 -4.90 32.18
N PRO A 303 -15.93 -4.52 31.97
CA PRO A 303 -15.46 -3.36 31.20
C PRO A 303 -15.57 -3.61 29.68
N ARG A 304 -15.98 -2.59 28.92
CA ARG A 304 -16.25 -2.68 27.48
C ARG A 304 -15.53 -1.59 26.68
N LEU A 305 -15.22 -1.91 25.42
CA LEU A 305 -14.66 -0.97 24.46
C LEU A 305 -15.14 -1.28 23.04
N ILE A 306 -14.90 -0.35 22.12
CA ILE A 306 -15.12 -0.53 20.69
C ILE A 306 -13.75 -0.58 19.99
N ILE A 307 -13.53 -1.61 19.18
CA ILE A 307 -12.36 -1.70 18.30
C ILE A 307 -12.82 -1.46 16.86
N THR A 308 -12.09 -0.63 16.11
CA THR A 308 -12.35 -0.39 14.69
C THR A 308 -11.05 -0.34 13.88
N THR A 309 -11.16 -0.21 12.56
CA THR A 309 -9.99 -0.05 11.67
C THR A 309 -9.62 1.43 11.53
N GLU A 310 -8.37 1.75 11.19
CA GLU A 310 -7.96 3.15 10.89
C GLU A 310 -8.84 3.79 9.80
N LYS A 311 -9.25 3.00 8.80
CA LYS A 311 -10.12 3.45 7.71
C LYS A 311 -11.50 3.84 8.21
N ASP A 312 -12.06 3.06 9.13
CA ASP A 312 -13.38 3.29 9.68
C ASP A 312 -13.36 4.37 10.76
N ALA A 313 -12.27 4.49 11.52
CA ALA A 313 -12.05 5.54 12.50
C ALA A 313 -12.13 6.94 11.87
N VAL A 314 -11.46 7.14 10.71
CA VAL A 314 -11.56 8.38 9.94
C VAL A 314 -13.01 8.72 9.58
N ARG A 315 -13.84 7.72 9.26
CA ARG A 315 -15.26 7.92 8.92
C ARG A 315 -16.13 8.15 10.15
N LEU A 316 -15.84 7.50 11.27
CA LEU A 316 -16.54 7.70 12.54
C LEU A 316 -16.28 9.10 13.12
N LYS A 317 -15.08 9.65 12.94
CA LYS A 317 -14.75 11.03 13.35
C LYS A 317 -15.66 12.10 12.72
N GLU A 318 -16.11 11.87 11.48
CA GLU A 318 -17.01 12.79 10.77
C GLU A 318 -18.50 12.58 11.11
N THR A 319 -18.83 11.67 12.04
CA THR A 319 -20.23 11.33 12.36
C THR A 319 -20.70 12.04 13.63
N GLU A 320 -21.98 12.44 13.61
CA GLU A 320 -22.67 13.01 14.77
C GLU A 320 -23.55 11.95 15.45
N GLY A 321 -23.91 12.19 16.71
CA GLY A 321 -24.87 11.36 17.46
C GLY A 321 -24.29 10.17 18.23
N LEU A 322 -22.97 9.95 18.20
CA LEU A 322 -22.31 9.03 19.14
C LEU A 322 -22.42 9.58 20.56
N TYR A 323 -22.82 8.74 21.52
CA TYR A 323 -22.85 9.13 22.92
C TYR A 323 -21.44 9.42 23.43
N GLU A 324 -21.28 10.35 24.37
CA GLU A 324 -19.95 10.73 24.88
C GLU A 324 -19.20 9.53 25.47
N ILE A 325 -19.88 8.67 26.23
CA ILE A 325 -19.27 7.43 26.76
C ILE A 325 -18.79 6.49 25.64
N VAL A 326 -19.51 6.46 24.51
CA VAL A 326 -19.15 5.66 23.34
C VAL A 326 -17.92 6.25 22.66
N LYS A 327 -17.87 7.57 22.44
CA LYS A 327 -16.70 8.26 21.85
C LYS A 327 -15.42 7.97 22.63
N LYS A 328 -15.49 8.04 23.97
CA LYS A 328 -14.36 7.72 24.87
C LYS A 328 -13.97 6.25 24.88
N SER A 329 -14.78 5.39 24.30
CA SER A 329 -14.55 3.95 24.28
C SER A 329 -14.20 3.41 22.90
N ILE A 330 -14.08 4.28 21.87
CA ILE A 330 -13.70 3.86 20.52
C ILE A 330 -12.18 3.95 20.33
N TYR A 331 -11.60 2.81 19.97
CA TYR A 331 -10.20 2.65 19.64
C TYR A 331 -10.04 2.17 18.20
N GLU A 332 -9.19 2.85 17.44
CA GLU A 332 -8.67 2.31 16.20
C GLU A 332 -7.54 1.33 16.51
N LEU A 333 -7.48 0.24 15.75
CA LEU A 333 -6.41 -0.74 15.84
C LEU A 333 -5.50 -0.61 14.61
N PRO A 334 -4.37 0.10 14.71
CA PRO A 334 -3.48 0.27 13.59
C PRO A 334 -2.85 -1.04 13.18
N ILE A 335 -2.52 -1.15 11.89
CA ILE A 335 -1.81 -2.31 11.36
C ILE A 335 -0.45 -1.93 10.78
N LYS A 336 0.52 -2.82 11.00
CA LYS A 336 1.88 -2.74 10.44
C LYS A 336 2.16 -3.98 9.61
N VAL A 337 2.93 -3.78 8.55
CA VAL A 337 3.45 -4.85 7.71
C VAL A 337 4.77 -5.32 8.30
N SER A 338 4.97 -6.63 8.38
CA SER A 338 6.27 -7.21 8.70
C SER A 338 6.64 -8.25 7.65
N PHE A 339 7.88 -8.18 7.17
CA PHE A 339 8.42 -9.14 6.22
C PHE A 339 8.74 -10.45 6.94
N MET A 340 8.52 -11.56 6.23
CA MET A 340 8.85 -12.90 6.70
C MET A 340 10.18 -13.35 6.09
N LEU A 341 10.71 -14.48 6.59
CA LEU A 341 11.92 -15.12 6.06
C LEU A 341 13.17 -14.21 6.08
N GLU A 342 13.23 -13.25 7.01
CA GLU A 342 14.36 -12.31 7.15
C GLU A 342 14.67 -11.54 5.85
N GLN A 343 13.66 -11.33 5.00
CA GLN A 343 13.83 -10.65 3.71
C GLN A 343 13.66 -9.12 3.80
N GLU A 344 13.45 -8.58 5.00
CA GLU A 344 13.17 -7.17 5.23
C GLU A 344 14.32 -6.28 4.75
N ASP A 345 15.54 -6.56 5.18
CA ASP A 345 16.71 -5.76 4.83
C ASP A 345 16.97 -5.80 3.32
N ASN A 346 16.79 -6.96 2.69
CA ASN A 346 16.95 -7.09 1.23
C ASN A 346 15.92 -6.24 0.46
N PHE A 347 14.67 -6.22 0.92
CA PHE A 347 13.65 -5.37 0.35
C PHE A 347 14.01 -3.89 0.55
N ASN A 348 14.36 -3.51 1.78
CA ASN A 348 14.70 -2.14 2.16
C ASN A 348 15.88 -1.59 1.35
N ASP A 349 16.97 -2.35 1.26
CA ASP A 349 18.15 -1.98 0.50
C ASP A 349 17.83 -1.78 -0.98
N LYS A 350 16.97 -2.63 -1.56
CA LYS A 350 16.55 -2.51 -2.96
C LYS A 350 15.77 -1.21 -3.19
N ILE A 351 14.83 -0.88 -2.32
CA ILE A 351 14.02 0.34 -2.40
C ILE A 351 14.91 1.58 -2.21
N ILE A 352 15.70 1.62 -1.13
CA ILE A 352 16.59 2.74 -0.81
C ILE A 352 17.61 2.96 -1.93
N SER A 353 18.23 1.89 -2.43
CA SER A 353 19.20 1.97 -3.52
C SER A 353 18.59 2.52 -4.80
N TYR A 354 17.36 2.11 -5.13
CA TYR A 354 16.65 2.65 -6.30
C TYR A 354 16.37 4.14 -6.14
N VAL A 355 15.85 4.58 -5.00
CA VAL A 355 15.57 6.00 -4.75
C VAL A 355 16.85 6.82 -4.79
N ARG A 356 17.92 6.38 -4.11
CA ARG A 356 19.22 7.08 -4.11
C ARG A 356 19.79 7.23 -5.52
N LYS A 357 19.82 6.16 -6.31
CA LYS A 357 20.38 6.16 -7.68
C LYS A 357 19.63 7.04 -8.67
N ASN A 358 18.35 7.31 -8.42
CA ASN A 358 17.47 8.05 -9.33
C ASN A 358 17.03 9.41 -8.77
N SER A 359 17.42 9.76 -7.54
CA SER A 359 17.16 11.08 -6.97
C SER A 359 17.79 12.21 -7.78
N ARG A 360 17.17 13.38 -7.77
CA ARG A 360 17.67 14.58 -8.48
C ARG A 360 19.11 14.92 -8.05
N ASN A 361 19.41 14.80 -6.76
CA ASN A 361 20.72 15.09 -6.20
C ASN A 361 21.82 14.14 -6.72
N SER A 362 21.53 12.85 -6.90
CA SER A 362 22.53 11.92 -7.46
C SER A 362 22.71 12.08 -8.97
N ILE A 363 21.65 12.44 -9.71
CA ILE A 363 21.73 12.77 -11.13
C ILE A 363 22.56 14.04 -11.36
N LEU A 364 22.40 15.05 -10.52
CA LEU A 364 23.18 16.29 -10.57
C LEU A 364 24.64 16.08 -10.15
N ALA A 365 24.90 15.22 -9.16
CA ALA A 365 26.26 14.84 -8.77
C ALA A 365 27.00 14.12 -9.91
N LYS A 366 26.36 13.13 -10.56
CA LYS A 366 26.93 12.46 -11.75
C LYS A 366 27.22 13.44 -12.88
N ARG A 367 26.30 14.37 -13.19
CA ARG A 367 26.54 15.40 -14.22
C ARG A 367 27.66 16.37 -13.88
N LYS A 368 27.96 16.60 -12.59
CA LYS A 368 29.11 17.40 -12.16
C LYS A 368 30.43 16.62 -12.25
N ASP A 369 30.41 15.33 -11.94
CA ASP A 369 31.58 14.46 -12.07
C ASP A 369 31.91 14.17 -13.55
N ASP A 370 30.90 14.01 -14.42
CA ASP A 370 31.09 13.90 -15.88
C ASP A 370 31.61 15.21 -16.52
N ASN A 371 31.38 16.35 -15.86
CA ASN A 371 31.89 17.67 -16.26
C ASN A 371 33.19 18.08 -15.54
N LYS A 372 33.75 17.23 -14.67
CA LYS A 372 35.10 17.41 -14.16
C LYS A 372 36.05 16.97 -15.26
N SER A 373 36.77 17.92 -15.83
CA SER A 373 37.86 17.67 -16.77
C SER A 373 38.77 16.55 -16.26
N GLU A 374 38.98 15.51 -17.08
CA GLU A 374 40.11 14.58 -16.98
C GLU A 374 41.41 15.33 -17.25
N ASP A 375 41.77 16.25 -16.36
CA ASP A 375 43.08 16.90 -16.39
C ASP A 375 43.44 17.28 -14.97
N SER A 376 44.21 16.41 -14.30
CA SER A 376 45.34 16.84 -13.48
C SER A 376 46.10 15.65 -12.89
N ASN A 377 47.41 15.67 -13.17
CA ASN A 377 48.52 15.12 -12.40
C ASN A 377 48.96 13.67 -12.65
N HIS A 378 49.73 13.49 -13.73
CA HIS A 378 50.93 12.64 -13.66
C HIS A 378 52.18 13.52 -13.51
N THR A 379 52.64 13.68 -12.26
CA THR A 379 53.97 14.19 -11.94
C THR A 379 54.82 13.04 -11.39
N GLY A 380 55.94 12.78 -12.07
CA GLY A 380 57.17 12.31 -11.46
C GLY A 380 57.35 10.81 -11.29
N ASN A 381 57.93 10.15 -12.30
CA ASN A 381 59.03 9.23 -12.00
C ASN A 381 60.07 9.22 -13.12
N ARG A 382 61.26 9.78 -12.83
CA ARG A 382 62.47 9.66 -13.64
C ARG A 382 63.00 8.24 -13.51
N SER A 383 63.04 7.48 -14.60
CA SER A 383 63.92 6.32 -14.71
C SER A 383 65.27 6.77 -15.29
N ARG A 384 66.32 6.66 -14.48
CA ARG A 384 67.72 6.84 -14.90
C ARG A 384 68.08 5.73 -15.89
N THR A 385 68.68 6.15 -17.00
CA THR A 385 69.40 5.33 -17.97
C THR A 385 70.49 4.51 -17.28
N ILE A 386 70.45 3.18 -17.42
CA ILE A 386 71.60 2.31 -17.15
C ILE A 386 72.12 1.85 -18.51
N SER A 387 73.33 2.32 -18.82
CA SER A 387 74.15 1.89 -19.96
C SER A 387 74.75 0.53 -19.65
N PHE A 388 74.55 -0.41 -20.58
CA PHE A 388 75.37 -1.61 -20.69
C PHE A 388 76.72 -1.25 -21.32
N ARG A 389 77.82 -1.69 -20.71
CA ARG A 389 79.10 -1.86 -21.41
C ARG A 389 79.88 -3.04 -20.83
N ASN A 390 80.30 -3.91 -21.74
CA ASN A 390 81.02 -5.16 -21.54
C ASN A 390 82.42 -4.95 -20.94
N ASN A 391 82.79 -5.72 -19.92
CA ASN A 391 83.84 -6.76 -19.91
C ASN A 391 84.08 -7.24 -18.48
#